data_AF-A0A7W8FXJ0-F1
#
_entry.id   AF-A0A7W8FXJ0-F1
#
_cell.length_a   1.000
_cell.length_b   1.000
_cell.length_c   1.000
_cell.angle_alpha   90.00
_cell.angle_beta   90.00
_cell.angle_gamma   90.00
#
_symmetry.space_group_name_H-M   'P 1'
#
loop_
_entity.id
_entity.type
_entity.pdbx_description
1 polymer ?
#
loop_
_entity_poly.entity_id
_entity_poly.type
_entity_poly.pdbx_seq_one_letter_code
_entity_poly.pdbx_strand_id
1 'polypeptide(L)' 'MRKCIRCNCDMVENFDVKVEGGANGLKITEQGIFKDNLGKVNVAVCPECGYLEFYLKDTEKIRY' A
#
# COMPACT_ATOMS: atom_id res chain seq x y z
N MET A 1 -11.21 -8.62 -5.30
CA MET A 1 -10.10 -9.45 -4.79
C MET A 1 -8.99 -9.38 -5.82
N ARG A 2 -7.87 -8.78 -5.44
CA ARG A 2 -6.71 -8.59 -6.31
C ARG A 2 -6.04 -9.92 -6.63
N LYS A 3 -5.62 -10.12 -7.88
CA LYS A 3 -4.88 -11.30 -8.33
C LYS A 3 -3.38 -11.03 -8.34
N CYS A 4 -2.59 -11.97 -7.84
CA CYS A 4 -1.13 -11.87 -7.89
C CYS A 4 -0.64 -11.95 -9.34
N ILE A 5 0.13 -10.96 -9.78
CA ILE A 5 0.68 -10.93 -11.15
C ILE A 5 1.67 -12.07 -11.47
N ARG A 6 2.18 -12.76 -10.43
CA ARG A 6 3.13 -13.88 -10.55
C ARG A 6 2.44 -15.25 -10.53
N CYS A 7 1.44 -15.42 -9.65
CA CYS A 7 0.82 -16.72 -9.37
C CYS A 7 -0.64 -16.82 -9.84
N ASN A 8 -1.27 -15.70 -10.19
CA ASN A 8 -2.69 -15.57 -10.50
C ASN A 8 -3.65 -16.05 -9.38
N CYS A 9 -3.14 -16.26 -8.16
CA CYS A 9 -3.96 -16.55 -6.99
C CYS A 9 -4.52 -15.27 -6.37
N ASP A 10 -5.51 -15.41 -5.50
CA ASP A 10 -6.04 -14.28 -4.73
C ASP A 10 -5.03 -13.81 -3.68
N MET A 11 -4.86 -12.49 -3.60
CA MET A 11 -4.00 -11.85 -2.61
C MET A 11 -4.77 -11.52 -1.34
N VAL A 12 -4.07 -11.54 -0.21
CA VAL A 12 -4.62 -11.11 1.07
C VAL A 12 -4.37 -9.61 1.23
N GLU A 13 -5.44 -8.85 1.43
CA GLU A 13 -5.44 -7.38 1.39
C GLU A 13 -5.53 -6.74 2.79
N ASN A 14 -5.38 -5.41 2.85
CA ASN A 14 -5.52 -4.56 4.05
C ASN A 14 -4.46 -4.77 5.13
N PHE A 15 -3.25 -5.17 4.76
CA PHE A 15 -2.12 -5.14 5.68
C PHE A 15 -1.54 -3.74 5.82
N ASP A 16 -1.06 -3.47 7.03
CA ASP A 16 -0.28 -2.27 7.35
C ASP A 16 1.20 -2.49 7.08
N VAL A 17 1.88 -1.45 6.58
CA VAL A 17 3.33 -1.44 6.43
C VAL A 17 3.92 -0.57 7.52
N LYS A 18 4.76 -1.16 8.37
CA LYS A 18 5.41 -0.49 9.50
C LYS A 18 6.91 -0.73 9.46
N VAL A 19 7.66 0.20 10.03
CA VAL A 19 9.09 0.00 10.29
C VAL A 19 9.23 -1.05 11.40
N GLU A 20 10.08 -2.05 11.18
CA GLU A 20 10.35 -3.09 12.18
C GLU A 20 10.86 -2.46 13.48
N GLY A 21 10.35 -2.93 14.63
CA GLY A 21 10.63 -2.34 15.93
C GLY A 21 9.95 -0.98 16.19
N GLY A 22 9.20 -0.45 15.22
CA GLY A 22 8.43 0.79 15.33
C GLY A 22 6.93 0.59 15.12
N ALA A 23 6.13 1.54 15.60
CA ALA A 23 4.70 1.62 15.30
C ALA A 23 4.38 2.54 14.11
N ASN A 24 5.40 3.22 13.56
CA ASN A 24 5.25 4.19 12.48
C ASN A 24 5.07 3.49 11.13
N GLY A 25 4.09 3.95 10.36
CA GLY A 25 3.81 3.48 9.01
C GLY A 25 4.38 4.38 7.92
N LEU A 26 4.25 3.95 6.66
CA LEU A 26 4.64 4.75 5.50
C LEU A 26 3.62 5.85 5.18
N LYS A 27 4.12 7.06 4.89
CA LYS A 27 3.34 8.21 4.44
C LYS A 27 3.64 8.47 2.96
N ILE A 28 2.61 8.69 2.13
CA ILE A 28 2.78 9.14 0.75
C ILE A 28 2.54 10.64 0.69
N THR A 29 3.50 11.37 0.12
CA THR A 29 3.44 12.82 -0.08
C THR A 29 3.81 13.15 -1.52
N GLU A 30 3.23 14.21 -2.07
CA GLU A 30 3.77 14.81 -3.28
C GLU A 30 5.17 15.40 -3.01
N GLN A 31 5.98 15.56 -4.06
CA GLN A 31 7.27 16.23 -3.94
C GLN A 31 7.07 17.70 -3.56
N GLY A 32 7.79 18.16 -2.53
CA GLY A 32 7.74 19.54 -2.03
C GLY A 32 7.77 19.64 -0.51
N ILE A 33 7.98 20.85 0.03
CA ILE A 33 8.25 21.08 1.46
C ILE A 33 6.94 21.13 2.30
N PHE A 34 5.80 21.42 1.67
CA PHE A 34 4.50 21.58 2.36
C PHE A 34 3.36 20.91 1.61
N LYS A 35 3.55 19.65 1.23
CA LYS A 35 2.55 18.90 0.47
C LYS A 35 1.68 18.05 1.38
N ASP A 36 0.40 17.98 0.99
CA ASP A 36 -0.60 17.22 1.72
C ASP A 36 -0.28 15.72 1.71
N ASN A 37 -0.73 15.06 2.79
CA ASN A 37 -0.67 13.62 2.90
C ASN A 37 -1.74 12.99 1.99
N LEU A 38 -1.32 12.07 1.12
CA LEU A 38 -2.23 11.28 0.28
C LEU A 38 -2.87 10.11 1.04
N GLY A 39 -2.40 9.83 2.27
CA GLY A 39 -3.01 8.86 3.18
C GLY A 39 -2.05 7.74 3.60
N LYS A 40 -2.62 6.72 4.25
CA LYS A 40 -1.90 5.54 4.74
C LYS A 40 -1.71 4.53 3.60
N VAL A 41 -0.48 4.03 3.45
CA VAL A 41 -0.17 2.93 2.54
C VAL A 41 -0.73 1.62 3.09
N ASN A 42 -1.42 0.87 2.24
CA ASN A 42 -1.82 -0.51 2.49
C ASN A 42 -1.01 -1.43 1.58
N VAL A 43 -0.88 -2.70 1.96
CA VAL A 43 -0.24 -3.71 1.12
C VAL A 43 -1.14 -4.94 0.96
N ALA A 44 -1.18 -5.47 -0.25
CA ALA A 44 -1.71 -6.79 -0.53
C ALA A 44 -0.54 -7.76 -0.68
N VAL A 45 -0.66 -8.95 -0.10
CA VAL A 45 0.40 -9.97 -0.07
C VAL A 45 -0.09 -11.24 -0.75
N CYS A 46 0.71 -11.76 -1.68
CA CYS A 46 0.49 -13.08 -2.25
C CYS A 46 0.87 -14.16 -1.23
N PRO A 47 -0.07 -15.03 -0.81
CA PRO A 47 0.23 -16.08 0.16
C PRO A 47 1.15 -17.17 -0.40
N GLU A 48 1.22 -17.32 -1.73
CA GLU A 48 2.00 -18.38 -2.38
C GLU A 48 3.47 -17.98 -2.62
N CYS A 49 3.73 -16.76 -3.08
CA CYS A 49 5.07 -16.33 -3.48
C CYS A 49 5.60 -15.09 -2.76
N GLY A 50 4.82 -14.50 -1.85
CA GLY A 50 5.23 -13.33 -1.08
C GLY A 50 5.28 -12.01 -1.86
N TYR A 51 4.83 -11.98 -3.12
CA TYR A 51 4.73 -10.72 -3.89
C TYR A 51 3.89 -9.68 -3.14
N LEU A 52 4.40 -8.46 -3.07
CA LEU A 52 3.78 -7.32 -2.39
C LEU A 52 3.25 -6.34 -3.43
N GLU A 53 2.00 -5.90 -3.26
CA GLU A 53 1.44 -4.78 -4.02
C GLU A 53 0.95 -3.69 -3.06
N PHE A 54 1.63 -2.54 -3.07
CA PHE A 54 1.25 -1.37 -2.28
C PHE A 54 0.13 -0.58 -2.97
N TYR A 55 -0.82 -0.07 -2.19
CA TYR A 55 -1.91 0.74 -2.71
C TYR A 55 -2.44 1.75 -1.69
N LEU A 56 -3.07 2.80 -2.20
CA LEU A 56 -3.90 3.72 -1.43
C LEU A 56 -5.36 3.30 -1.61
N LYS A 57 -6.09 3.17 -0.49
CA LYS A 57 -7.52 2.81 -0.51
C LYS A 57 -8.39 3.99 -0.95
N ASP A 58 -8.05 5.17 -0.44
CA ASP A 58 -8.66 6.44 -0.85
C ASP A 58 -7.76 7.09 -1.91
N THR A 59 -8.39 7.53 -3.00
CA THR A 59 -7.73 8.14 -4.15
C THR A 59 -8.34 9.48 -4.52
N GLU A 60 -9.27 10.02 -3.71
CA GLU A 60 -9.95 11.30 -3.97
C GLU A 60 -8.96 12.44 -4.19
N LYS A 61 -7.84 12.43 -3.47
CA LYS A 61 -6.78 13.44 -3.58
C LYS A 61 -5.91 13.33 -4.83
N ILE A 62 -6.10 12.30 -5.67
CA ILE A 62 -5.26 12.01 -6.85
C ILE A 62 -6.09 11.96 -8.14
N ARG A 63 -7.40 11.69 -8.05
CA ARG A 63 -8.30 11.66 -9.21
C ARG A 63 -8.49 13.07 -9.78
N TYR A 64 -8.38 13.18 -11.10
CA TYR A 64 -8.66 14.39 -11.90
C TYR A 64 -9.88 14.17 -12.79
#